data_AF-A0A418STI5-F1
#
_entry.id   AF-A0A418STI5-F1
#
_cell.length_a   1.000
_cell.length_b   1.000
_cell.length_c   1.000
_cell.angle_alpha   90.00
_cell.angle_beta   90.00
_cell.angle_gamma   90.00
#
_symmetry.space_group_name_H-M   'P 1'
#
loop_
_entity.id
_entity.type
_entity.pdbx_description
1 polymer ?
#
loop_
_entity_poly.entity_id
_entity_poly.type
_entity_poly.pdbx_seq_one_letter_code
_entity_poly.pdbx_strand_id
1 'polypeptide(L)'
;MRQAVFYEQDGDTGQPLPMWLMIEKTECLDWNSTLYVQLDAPFEQFLFDDCDIDSMALSVPDHVYVRNLDDPSVFGIHLPALRAYVQRIAALAEHPFSLHDLSRLMLRISDIEDTLQVEVRDRVQWDRSDRR
;
A
#
# COMPACT_ATOMS: atom_id res chain seq x y z
N MET A 1 -3.21 -13.02 -7.45
CA MET A 1 -2.92 -11.59 -7.21
C MET A 1 -1.41 -11.44 -7.23
N ARG A 2 -0.85 -10.58 -8.09
CA ARG A 2 0.60 -10.34 -8.14
C ARG A 2 0.91 -9.15 -7.23
N GLN A 3 2.02 -9.25 -6.50
CA GLN A 3 2.54 -8.18 -5.65
C GLN A 3 3.95 -7.85 -6.11
N ALA A 4 4.19 -6.59 -6.43
CA ALA A 4 5.51 -6.14 -6.85
C ALA A 4 5.79 -4.76 -6.28
N VAL A 5 7.06 -4.46 -6.01
CA VAL A 5 7.49 -3.20 -5.41
C VAL A 5 8.23 -2.37 -6.44
N PHE A 6 7.78 -1.13 -6.61
CA PHE A 6 8.51 -0.13 -7.34
C PHE A 6 9.57 0.50 -6.44
N TYR A 7 10.80 0.54 -6.92
CA TYR A 7 11.94 1.11 -6.23
C TYR A 7 12.42 2.38 -6.92
N GLU A 8 12.78 3.38 -6.13
CA GLU A 8 13.56 4.54 -6.60
C GLU A 8 15.01 4.41 -6.18
N GLN A 9 15.90 5.16 -6.82
CA GLN A 9 17.30 5.24 -6.40
C GLN A 9 17.44 6.35 -5.36
N ASP A 10 18.02 6.02 -4.21
CA ASP A 10 18.45 7.00 -3.23
C ASP A 10 19.52 7.92 -3.86
N GLY A 11 19.27 9.23 -3.86
CA GLY A 11 20.21 10.21 -4.42
C GLY A 11 21.52 10.30 -3.65
N ASP A 12 21.53 9.97 -2.35
CA ASP A 12 22.71 10.08 -1.49
C ASP A 12 23.52 8.77 -1.48
N THR A 13 22.84 7.62 -1.41
CA THR A 13 23.49 6.31 -1.24
C THR A 13 23.54 5.48 -2.53
N GLY A 14 22.74 5.81 -3.54
CA GLY A 14 22.59 5.02 -4.77
C GLY A 14 21.99 3.63 -4.54
N GLN A 15 21.37 3.41 -3.39
CA GLN A 15 20.69 2.15 -3.06
C GLN A 15 19.22 2.20 -3.52
N PRO A 16 18.63 1.05 -3.90
CA PRO A 16 17.21 0.99 -4.21
C PRO A 16 16.36 1.16 -2.94
N LEU A 17 15.44 2.12 -2.96
CA LEU A 17 14.48 2.39 -1.90
C LEU A 17 13.07 1.97 -2.35
N PRO A 18 12.38 1.10 -1.59
CA PRO A 18 11.02 0.69 -1.93
C PRO A 18 10.06 1.85 -1.70
N MET A 19 9.33 2.27 -2.74
CA MET A 19 8.44 3.43 -2.68
C MET A 19 6.97 3.03 -2.71
N TRP A 20 6.63 2.10 -3.62
CA TRP A 20 5.24 1.69 -3.83
C TRP A 20 5.13 0.18 -3.92
N LEU A 21 4.20 -0.39 -3.15
CA LEU A 21 3.73 -1.76 -3.34
C LEU A 21 2.53 -1.75 -4.31
N MET A 22 2.65 -2.52 -5.39
CA MET A 22 1.62 -2.69 -6.40
C MET A 22 0.89 -4.00 -6.15
N ILE A 23 -0.44 -3.95 -6.06
CA ILE A 23 -1.30 -5.13 -6.03
C ILE A 23 -2.09 -5.16 -7.33
N GLU A 24 -1.77 -6.12 -8.19
CA GLU A 24 -2.40 -6.28 -9.50
C GLU A 24 -3.51 -7.32 -9.50
N LYS A 25 -4.37 -7.23 -10.52
CA LYS A 25 -5.54 -8.09 -10.74
C LYS A 25 -6.66 -7.84 -9.72
N THR A 26 -7.01 -6.58 -9.56
CA THR A 26 -8.02 -6.12 -8.60
C THR A 26 -9.44 -6.57 -8.92
N GLU A 27 -9.70 -7.08 -10.12
CA GLU A 27 -10.97 -7.68 -10.52
C GLU A 27 -11.39 -8.89 -9.68
N CYS A 28 -10.43 -9.54 -9.02
CA CYS A 28 -10.66 -10.70 -8.16
C CYS A 28 -10.90 -10.34 -6.68
N LEU A 29 -10.89 -9.06 -6.32
CA LEU A 29 -11.04 -8.62 -4.93
C LEU A 29 -12.49 -8.71 -4.46
N ASP A 30 -12.69 -9.26 -3.25
CA ASP A 30 -13.96 -9.10 -2.54
C ASP A 30 -13.99 -7.76 -1.81
N TRP A 31 -14.59 -6.77 -2.47
CA TRP A 31 -14.76 -5.40 -1.96
C TRP A 31 -15.61 -5.28 -0.69
N ASN A 32 -16.15 -6.38 -0.15
CA ASN A 32 -16.91 -6.39 1.10
C ASN A 32 -16.09 -6.86 2.31
N SER A 33 -14.81 -7.21 2.13
CA SER A 33 -13.94 -7.73 3.19
C SER A 33 -12.64 -6.95 3.33
N THR A 34 -11.93 -7.13 4.45
CA THR A 34 -10.56 -6.63 4.58
C THR A 34 -9.62 -7.53 3.78
N LEU A 35 -8.85 -6.94 2.86
CA LEU A 35 -7.74 -7.62 2.20
C LEU A 35 -6.53 -7.59 3.12
N TYR A 36 -6.11 -8.74 3.62
CA TYR A 36 -4.87 -8.88 4.37
C TYR A 36 -3.72 -9.25 3.44
N VAL A 37 -2.59 -8.54 3.59
CA VAL A 37 -1.41 -8.65 2.74
C VAL A 37 -0.20 -8.91 3.63
N GLN A 38 0.48 -10.02 3.37
CA GLN A 38 1.72 -10.40 4.03
C GLN A 38 2.91 -9.73 3.34
N LEU A 39 3.83 -9.17 4.11
CA LEU A 39 5.03 -8.49 3.61
C LEU A 39 6.25 -9.42 3.74
N ASP A 40 6.38 -10.36 2.81
CA ASP A 40 7.54 -11.26 2.78
C ASP A 40 8.61 -10.73 1.82
N ALA A 41 9.73 -10.28 2.37
CA ALA A 41 10.92 -9.97 1.57
C ALA A 41 11.66 -11.27 1.19
N PRO A 42 12.35 -11.31 0.04
CA PRO A 42 12.53 -10.24 -0.94
C PRO A 42 11.30 -10.00 -1.81
N PHE A 43 10.99 -8.73 -2.10
CA PHE A 43 9.87 -8.38 -2.98
C PHE A 43 10.25 -8.54 -4.46
N GLU A 44 9.29 -8.97 -5.27
CA GLU A 44 9.38 -8.87 -6.72
C GLU A 44 9.51 -7.39 -7.13
N GLN A 45 10.45 -7.05 -7.99
CA GLN A 45 10.61 -5.68 -8.47
C GLN A 45 9.60 -5.38 -9.58
N PHE A 46 8.88 -4.26 -9.45
CA PHE A 46 8.03 -3.72 -10.50
C PHE A 46 8.88 -2.88 -11.46
N LEU A 47 8.90 -3.25 -12.75
CA LEU A 47 9.59 -2.50 -13.80
C LEU A 47 8.57 -1.65 -14.57
N PHE A 48 8.99 -0.47 -15.07
CA PHE A 48 8.11 0.37 -15.90
C PHE A 48 7.61 -0.35 -17.15
N ASP A 49 8.41 -1.26 -17.70
CA ASP A 49 8.04 -2.08 -18.85
C ASP A 49 6.88 -3.04 -18.54
N ASP A 50 6.63 -3.34 -17.26
CA ASP A 50 5.47 -4.12 -16.81
C ASP A 50 4.19 -3.26 -16.69
N CYS A 51 4.29 -1.94 -16.85
CA CYS A 51 3.16 -1.05 -16.71
C CYS A 51 2.34 -1.02 -18.01
N ASP A 52 1.18 -1.67 -17.98
CA ASP A 52 0.13 -1.41 -18.96
C ASP A 52 -0.37 0.04 -18.80
N ILE A 53 -0.02 0.90 -19.76
CA ILE A 53 -0.34 2.34 -19.76
C ILE A 53 -1.85 2.58 -19.86
N ASP A 54 -2.58 1.63 -20.46
CA ASP A 54 -4.02 1.73 -20.64
C ASP A 54 -4.79 1.25 -19.38
N SER A 55 -4.07 0.75 -18.37
CA SER A 55 -4.65 0.21 -17.15
C SER A 55 -4.85 1.29 -16.08
N MET A 56 -6.02 1.32 -15.45
CA MET A 56 -6.30 2.28 -14.38
C MET A 56 -5.79 1.76 -13.04
N ALA A 57 -5.04 2.61 -12.34
CA ALA A 57 -4.52 2.34 -11.01
C ALA A 57 -5.06 3.34 -9.98
N LEU A 58 -5.21 2.87 -8.73
CA LEU A 58 -5.66 3.70 -7.61
C LEU A 58 -4.57 3.76 -6.53
N SER A 59 -4.11 4.96 -6.19
CA SER A 59 -3.36 5.16 -4.94
C SER A 59 -4.29 4.98 -3.75
N VAL A 60 -3.95 4.02 -2.88
CA VAL A 60 -4.74 3.67 -1.70
C VAL A 60 -4.53 4.73 -0.61
N PRO A 61 -5.59 5.39 -0.12
CA PRO A 61 -5.46 6.42 0.90
C PRO A 61 -5.16 5.83 2.29
N ASP A 62 -4.38 6.56 3.08
CA ASP A 62 -3.91 6.21 4.45
C ASP A 62 -5.01 5.75 5.43
N HIS A 63 -6.20 6.35 5.36
CA HIS A 63 -7.29 6.05 6.30
C HIS A 63 -8.00 4.70 6.06
N VAL A 64 -7.65 3.96 5.00
CA VAL A 64 -8.24 2.62 4.76
C VAL A 64 -7.31 1.47 5.16
N TYR A 65 -6.07 1.77 5.53
CA TYR A 65 -5.16 0.77 6.05
C TYR A 65 -5.63 0.34 7.45
N VAL A 66 -5.54 -0.95 7.71
CA VAL A 66 -5.89 -1.55 9.00
C VAL A 66 -4.78 -2.48 9.44
N ARG A 67 -4.64 -2.64 10.74
CA ARG A 67 -3.67 -3.55 11.33
C ARG A 67 -4.31 -4.89 11.63
N ASN A 68 -3.62 -5.98 11.33
CA ASN A 68 -4.00 -7.27 11.88
C ASN A 68 -3.49 -7.36 13.33
N LEU A 69 -4.41 -7.50 14.29
CA LEU A 69 -4.07 -7.59 15.71
C LEU A 69 -3.54 -8.97 16.11
N ASP A 70 -3.89 -10.00 15.33
CA ASP A 70 -3.51 -11.39 15.59
C ASP A 70 -2.17 -11.73 14.95
N ASP A 71 -1.79 -11.04 13.88
CA ASP A 71 -0.52 -11.24 13.15
C ASP A 71 0.14 -9.90 12.77
N PRO A 72 1.19 -9.46 13.49
CA PRO A 72 1.86 -8.19 13.22
C PRO A 72 2.70 -8.18 11.93
N SER A 73 2.89 -9.34 11.27
CA SER A 73 3.58 -9.43 9.97
C SER A 73 2.66 -9.12 8.78
N VAL A 74 1.37 -8.94 9.05
CA VAL A 74 0.33 -8.74 8.06
C VAL A 74 -0.33 -7.39 8.28
N PHE A 75 -0.41 -6.58 7.23
CA PHE A 75 -1.25 -5.38 7.22
C PHE A 75 -2.51 -5.67 6.42
N GLY A 76 -3.55 -4.85 6.61
CA GLY A 76 -4.81 -4.98 5.92
C GLY A 76 -5.21 -3.71 5.19
N ILE A 77 -6.07 -3.88 4.20
CA ILE A 77 -6.77 -2.81 3.49
C ILE A 77 -8.27 -3.05 3.67
N HIS A 78 -8.96 -2.12 4.32
CA HIS A 78 -10.40 -2.22 4.50
C HIS A 78 -11.13 -1.87 3.19
N LEU A 79 -11.31 -2.88 2.31
CA LEU A 79 -11.89 -2.69 0.98
C LEU A 79 -13.30 -2.08 0.97
N PRO A 80 -14.19 -2.28 1.97
CA PRO A 80 -15.46 -1.56 2.00
C PRO A 80 -15.29 -0.04 2.10
N ALA A 81 -14.32 0.42 2.90
CA ALA A 81 -14.01 1.86 3.00
C ALA A 81 -13.34 2.36 1.73
N LEU A 82 -12.42 1.58 1.15
CA LEU A 82 -11.80 1.91 -0.14
C LEU A 82 -12.84 2.00 -1.26
N ARG A 83 -13.81 1.09 -1.29
CA ARG A 83 -14.95 1.12 -2.22
C ARG A 83 -15.74 2.42 -2.09
N ALA A 84 -16.10 2.80 -0.87
CA ALA A 84 -16.83 4.05 -0.63
C ALA A 84 -16.00 5.28 -1.03
N TYR A 85 -14.68 5.24 -0.84
CA TYR A 85 -13.77 6.26 -1.35
C TYR A 85 -13.78 6.32 -2.88
N VAL A 86 -13.62 5.19 -3.57
CA VAL A 86 -13.67 5.11 -5.04
C VAL A 86 -14.98 5.63 -5.60
N GLN A 87 -16.11 5.26 -5.00
CA GLN A 87 -17.43 5.73 -5.44
C GLN A 87 -17.59 7.25 -5.33
N ARG A 88 -17.01 7.88 -4.29
CA ARG A 88 -17.01 9.34 -4.15
C ARG A 88 -16.15 10.02 -5.20
N ILE A 89 -14.93 9.53 -5.45
CA ILE A 89 -14.05 10.13 -6.47
C ILE A 89 -14.62 9.93 -7.88
N ALA A 90 -15.20 8.76 -8.18
CA ALA A 90 -15.83 8.48 -9.46
C ALA A 90 -17.03 9.38 -9.73
N ALA A 91 -17.82 9.71 -8.70
CA ALA A 91 -18.95 10.64 -8.82
C ALA A 91 -18.52 12.09 -9.12
N LEU A 92 -17.26 12.44 -8.84
CA LEU A 92 -16.68 13.77 -9.09
C LEU A 92 -15.81 13.83 -10.35
N ALA A 93 -15.51 12.68 -10.95
CA ALA A 93 -14.65 12.60 -12.12
C ALA A 93 -15.38 13.09 -13.39
N GLU A 94 -14.64 13.77 -14.26
CA GLU A 94 -15.15 14.20 -15.58
C GLU A 94 -15.53 12.99 -16.45
N HIS A 95 -14.79 11.89 -16.29
CA HIS A 95 -15.03 10.63 -16.97
C HIS A 95 -15.46 9.59 -15.93
N PRO A 96 -16.72 9.11 -15.98
CA PRO A 96 -17.21 8.10 -15.06
C PRO A 96 -16.38 6.82 -15.14
N PHE A 97 -16.08 6.24 -13.99
CA PHE A 97 -15.43 4.94 -13.88
C PHE A 97 -16.00 4.17 -12.70
N SER A 98 -15.72 2.87 -12.66
CA SER A 98 -16.20 1.92 -11.66
C SER A 98 -15.04 1.18 -11.03
N LEU A 99 -15.34 0.39 -9.99
CA LEU A 99 -14.34 -0.48 -9.35
C LEU A 99 -13.77 -1.53 -10.31
N HIS A 100 -14.55 -1.95 -11.32
CA HIS A 100 -14.12 -2.97 -12.28
C HIS A 100 -13.13 -2.43 -13.30
N ASP A 101 -13.05 -1.11 -13.45
CA ASP A 101 -12.07 -0.47 -14.32
C ASP A 101 -10.69 -0.38 -13.65
N LEU A 102 -10.63 -0.52 -12.32
CA LEU A 102 -9.37 -0.61 -11.58
C LEU A 102 -8.72 -1.95 -11.85
N SER A 103 -7.45 -1.92 -12.23
CA SER A 103 -6.58 -3.08 -12.46
C SER A 103 -5.51 -3.26 -11.38
N ARG A 104 -5.19 -2.17 -10.68
CA ARG A 104 -4.08 -2.07 -9.73
C ARG A 104 -4.40 -1.16 -8.55
N LEU A 105 -4.01 -1.61 -7.36
CA LEU A 105 -3.86 -0.75 -6.19
C LEU A 105 -2.39 -0.38 -6.01
N MET A 106 -2.11 0.89 -5.74
CA MET A 106 -0.78 1.42 -5.45
C MET A 106 -0.74 1.86 -3.99
N LEU A 107 0.10 1.21 -3.19
CA LEU A 107 0.22 1.46 -1.76
C LEU A 107 1.58 2.09 -1.48
N ARG A 108 1.62 3.18 -0.73
CA ARG A 108 2.90 3.79 -0.33
C ARG A 108 3.52 2.95 0.77
N ILE A 109 4.80 2.63 0.63
CA ILE A 109 5.54 1.88 1.65
C ILE A 109 5.54 2.65 2.98
N SER A 110 5.66 3.99 2.95
CA SER A 110 5.58 4.82 4.16
C SER A 110 4.25 4.68 4.91
N ASP A 111 3.12 4.63 4.19
CA ASP A 111 1.80 4.51 4.82
C ASP A 111 1.63 3.12 5.47
N ILE A 112 2.22 2.08 4.85
CA ILE A 112 2.26 0.72 5.40
C ILE A 112 3.14 0.70 6.66
N GLU A 113 4.33 1.30 6.61
CA GLU A 113 5.23 1.41 7.76
C GLU A 113 4.56 2.14 8.91
N ASP A 114 3.93 3.29 8.68
CA ASP A 114 3.21 4.04 9.71
C ASP A 114 2.09 3.22 10.36
N THR A 115 1.38 2.42 9.56
CA THR A 115 0.33 1.50 10.06
C THR A 115 0.91 0.40 10.96
N LEU A 116 2.12 -0.08 10.67
CA LEU A 116 2.81 -1.13 11.43
C LEU A 116 3.65 -0.58 12.61
N GLN A 117 4.12 0.66 12.55
CA GLN A 117 5.13 1.25 13.43
C GLN A 117 4.69 1.49 14.88
N VAL A 118 3.42 1.33 15.23
CA VAL A 118 2.98 1.47 16.65
C VAL A 118 3.75 0.53 17.57
N GLU A 119 4.17 -0.65 17.10
CA GLU A 119 5.03 -1.56 17.88
C GLU A 119 6.51 -1.17 17.95
N VAL A 120 7.04 -0.41 16.99
CA VAL A 120 8.45 -0.02 16.99
C VAL A 120 8.70 1.04 18.08
N ARG A 121 7.75 1.94 18.32
CA ARG A 121 7.87 2.95 19.39
C ARG A 121 7.95 2.33 20.78
N ASP A 122 7.33 1.18 21.01
CA ASP A 122 7.47 0.43 22.27
C ASP A 122 8.83 -0.27 22.41
N ARG A 123 9.55 -0.50 21.31
CA ARG A 123 10.88 -1.12 21.28
C ARG A 123 12.03 -0.12 21.24
N VAL A 124 11.78 1.11 20.81
CA VAL A 124 12.77 2.20 20.85
C VAL A 124 12.70 2.88 22.22
N GLN A 125 13.38 2.30 23.20
CA GLN A 125 13.77 3.07 24.38
C GLN A 125 14.76 4.14 23.92
N TRP A 126 14.27 5.38 23.77
CA TRP A 126 15.16 6.53 23.70
C TRP A 126 15.90 6.56 25.04
N ASP A 127 17.16 6.14 25.03
CA ASP A 127 17.98 6.16 26.22
C ASP A 127 18.06 7.61 26.68
N ARG A 128 17.40 7.92 27.81
CA ARG A 128 17.36 9.27 28.39
C ARG A 128 18.65 9.58 29.14
N SER A 129 19.77 9.10 28.63
CA SER A 129 21.08 9.11 29.26
C SER A 129 21.99 10.18 28.66
N ASP A 130 21.47 11.39 28.40
CA ASP A 130 22.33 12.58 28.24
C ASP A 130 21.57 13.88 28.51
N ARG A 131 21.38 14.17 29.80
CA ARG A 131 21.29 15.54 30.32
C ARG A 131 22.03 15.59 31.66
N ARG A 132 23.34 15.85 31.60
CA ARG A 132 24.09 16.42 32.71
C ARG A 132 23.90 17.93 32.74
#